data_AF-A0A8S2FAD5-F1
#
_entry.id   AF-A0A8S2FAD5-F1
#
_cell.length_a   1.000
_cell.length_b   1.000
_cell.length_c   1.000
_cell.angle_alpha   90.00
_cell.angle_beta   90.00
_cell.angle_gamma   90.00
#
_symmetry.space_group_name_H-M   'P 1'
#
loop_
_entity.id
_entity.type
_entity.pdbx_description
1 polymer ?
#
loop_
_entity_poly.entity_id
_entity_poly.type
_entity_poly.pdbx_seq_one_letter_code
_entity_poly.pdbx_strand_id
1 'polypeptide(L)'
;MLASPNFNFGIFSGSSIDNSTDEKAINGSILLTNLFIKYFNDNKLPWSPIAFDGRSDYGPFLAAGKACAGLTTGGDAIKTQDERDRYAAQLPQGENAGIVNAMLDPCYHNKCDTIENINWYAYEVMVKAAAFVLENIGQRSDLDTWLYSSLVQSGRSEDMLKYEIIENTVLSQYYRKTDL
;
A
#
# COMPACT_ATOMS: atom_id res chain seq x y z
N MET A 1 8.78 -5.17 4.45
CA MET A 1 9.20 -6.26 3.53
C MET A 1 8.60 -6.01 2.17
N LEU A 2 9.32 -6.30 1.08
CA LEU A 2 8.86 -6.04 -0.29
C LEU A 2 8.90 -7.28 -1.21
N ALA A 3 9.17 -8.46 -0.66
CA ALA A 3 9.36 -9.68 -1.46
C ALA A 3 8.91 -10.99 -0.79
N SER A 4 7.92 -10.93 0.10
CA SER A 4 7.46 -12.09 0.87
C SER A 4 7.02 -13.25 -0.07
N PRO A 5 7.33 -14.52 0.24
CA PRO A 5 7.01 -15.65 -0.64
C PRO A 5 5.52 -15.78 -1.00
N ASN A 6 4.66 -15.53 -0.02
CA ASN A 6 3.20 -15.61 -0.14
C ASN A 6 2.57 -14.20 -0.17
N PHE A 7 3.20 -13.29 -0.91
CA PHE A 7 2.96 -11.85 -0.90
C PHE A 7 1.49 -11.40 -1.00
N ASN A 8 1.23 -10.23 -0.44
CA ASN A 8 0.12 -9.35 -0.80
C ASN A 8 0.75 -8.00 -1.19
N PHE A 9 0.49 -7.47 -2.38
CA PHE A 9 0.82 -6.09 -2.77
C PHE A 9 0.05 -5.08 -1.92
N GLY A 10 0.56 -4.85 -0.71
CA GLY A 10 0.03 -3.92 0.26
C GLY A 10 0.47 -2.50 -0.02
N ILE A 11 -0.48 -1.56 0.01
CA ILE A 11 -0.24 -0.11 -0.07
C ILE A 11 -0.69 0.49 1.26
N PHE A 12 0.20 1.20 1.95
CA PHE A 12 -0.19 1.93 3.17
C PHE A 12 -1.18 3.03 2.83
N SER A 13 -2.34 3.00 3.48
CA SER A 13 -3.51 3.80 3.18
C SER A 13 -3.46 5.13 3.93
N GLY A 14 -3.24 6.24 3.24
CA GLY A 14 -3.29 7.58 3.86
C GLY A 14 -4.61 7.87 4.58
N SER A 15 -5.71 7.29 4.08
CA SER A 15 -7.06 7.37 4.64
C SER A 15 -7.22 6.62 5.98
N SER A 16 -6.27 5.76 6.35
CA SER A 16 -6.26 5.01 7.61
C SER A 16 -5.47 5.68 8.74
N ILE A 17 -4.81 6.82 8.46
CA ILE A 17 -4.02 7.55 9.47
C ILE A 17 -4.96 8.11 10.55
N ASP A 18 -4.55 7.99 11.81
CA ASP A 18 -5.30 8.49 12.95
C ASP A 18 -5.53 10.02 12.86
N ASN A 19 -6.77 10.45 13.15
CA ASN A 19 -7.21 11.86 13.05
C ASN A 19 -6.51 12.80 14.05
N SER A 20 -5.73 12.29 15.01
CA SER A 20 -4.86 13.09 15.87
C SER A 20 -3.57 13.56 15.15
N THR A 21 -3.26 13.00 13.99
CA THR A 21 -2.15 13.44 13.12
C THR A 21 -2.50 14.78 12.45
N ASP A 22 -1.49 15.61 12.15
CA ASP A 22 -1.68 16.86 11.40
C ASP A 22 -2.46 16.62 10.10
N GLU A 23 -3.57 17.33 9.91
CA GLU A 23 -4.47 17.16 8.78
C GLU A 23 -3.76 17.32 7.43
N LYS A 24 -2.76 18.20 7.32
CA LYS A 24 -1.98 18.37 6.08
C LYS A 24 -1.13 17.14 5.80
N ALA A 25 -0.58 16.51 6.84
CA ALA A 25 0.17 15.26 6.69
C ALA A 25 -0.74 14.11 6.24
N ILE A 26 -1.96 14.02 6.79
CA ILE A 26 -2.98 13.04 6.35
C ILE A 26 -3.29 13.25 4.86
N ASN A 27 -3.62 14.49 4.46
CA ASN A 27 -3.96 14.79 3.08
C ASN A 27 -2.80 14.51 2.11
N GLY A 28 -1.58 14.95 2.44
CA GLY A 28 -0.40 14.64 1.65
C GLY A 28 -0.14 13.12 1.55
N SER A 29 -0.42 12.36 2.60
CA SER A 29 -0.30 10.90 2.60
C SER A 29 -1.32 10.24 1.68
N ILE A 30 -2.55 10.76 1.61
CA ILE A 30 -3.56 10.32 0.63
C ILE A 30 -3.09 10.58 -0.80
N LEU A 31 -2.50 11.76 -1.07
CA LEU A 31 -1.94 12.07 -2.39
C LEU A 31 -0.84 11.09 -2.82
N LEU A 32 0.08 10.77 -1.91
CA LEU A 32 1.14 9.80 -2.16
C LEU A 32 0.59 8.37 -2.34
N THR A 33 -0.38 7.97 -1.51
CA THR A 33 -1.08 6.68 -1.63
C THR A 33 -1.72 6.51 -3.00
N ASN A 34 -2.36 7.57 -3.51
CA ASN A 34 -3.00 7.56 -4.83
C ASN A 34 -2.02 7.33 -5.98
N LEU A 35 -0.75 7.75 -5.86
CA LEU A 35 0.27 7.44 -6.88
C LEU A 35 0.58 5.94 -6.92
N PHE A 36 0.65 5.26 -5.77
CA PHE A 36 0.79 3.80 -5.74
C PHE A 36 -0.44 3.12 -6.34
N ILE A 37 -1.65 3.50 -5.90
CA ILE A 37 -2.90 2.93 -6.42
C ILE A 37 -2.99 3.09 -7.95
N LYS A 38 -2.61 4.27 -8.46
CA LYS A 38 -2.51 4.52 -9.90
C LYS A 38 -1.56 3.54 -10.59
N TYR A 39 -0.35 3.35 -10.07
CA TYR A 39 0.61 2.39 -10.64
C TYR A 39 0.02 0.98 -10.73
N PHE A 40 -0.56 0.46 -9.65
CA PHE A 40 -1.13 -0.89 -9.65
C PHE A 40 -2.31 -1.02 -10.62
N ASN A 41 -3.21 -0.04 -10.65
CA ASN A 41 -4.37 -0.04 -11.54
C ASN A 41 -3.97 0.08 -13.03
N ASP A 42 -3.04 0.97 -13.38
CA ASP A 42 -2.56 1.15 -14.75
C ASP A 42 -1.88 -0.13 -15.29
N ASN A 43 -1.23 -0.88 -14.40
CA ASN A 43 -0.60 -2.17 -14.70
C ASN A 43 -1.55 -3.37 -14.52
N LYS A 44 -2.83 -3.14 -14.19
CA LYS A 44 -3.85 -4.19 -13.96
C LYS A 44 -3.46 -5.20 -12.89
N LEU A 45 -2.73 -4.75 -11.87
CA LEU A 45 -2.28 -5.57 -10.76
C LEU A 45 -3.23 -5.47 -9.56
N PRO A 46 -3.40 -6.56 -8.78
CA PRO A 46 -4.12 -6.49 -7.52
C PRO A 46 -3.36 -5.61 -6.51
N TRP A 47 -4.07 -5.08 -5.53
CA TRP A 47 -3.47 -4.48 -4.34
C TRP A 47 -4.41 -4.60 -3.14
N SER A 48 -3.88 -4.40 -1.94
CA SER A 48 -4.67 -4.33 -0.71
C SER A 48 -4.27 -3.11 0.12
N PRO A 49 -5.23 -2.41 0.74
CA PRO A 49 -4.91 -1.31 1.65
C PRO A 49 -4.34 -1.87 2.95
N ILE A 50 -3.31 -1.20 3.48
CA ILE A 50 -2.65 -1.53 4.74
C ILE A 50 -2.79 -0.33 5.67
N ALA A 51 -3.21 -0.57 6.91
CA ALA A 51 -3.35 0.51 7.88
C ALA A 51 -1.98 1.07 8.30
N PHE A 52 -1.94 2.36 8.59
CA PHE A 52 -0.84 2.94 9.37
C PHE A 52 -1.04 2.63 10.86
N ASP A 53 -0.59 1.45 11.28
CA ASP A 53 -0.73 0.92 12.64
C ASP A 53 0.43 1.25 13.60
N GLY A 54 1.44 1.99 13.11
CA GLY A 54 2.61 2.40 13.88
C GLY A 54 3.75 1.37 13.92
N ARG A 55 3.65 0.24 13.21
CA ARG A 55 4.64 -0.86 13.24
C ARG A 55 5.77 -0.73 12.21
N SER A 56 6.09 0.48 11.76
CA SER A 56 7.17 0.73 10.80
C SER A 56 7.74 2.14 10.93
N ASP A 57 8.78 2.44 10.16
CA ASP A 57 9.56 3.67 10.26
C ASP A 57 8.80 4.95 9.89
N TYR A 58 7.61 4.85 9.28
CA TYR A 58 6.76 6.00 8.99
C TYR A 58 6.25 6.72 10.25
N GLY A 59 6.20 6.03 11.40
CA GLY A 59 5.54 6.54 12.62
C GLY A 59 6.10 7.88 13.09
N PRO A 60 7.42 8.01 13.30
CA PRO A 60 8.06 9.27 13.66
C PRO A 60 7.88 10.39 12.61
N PHE A 61 7.78 10.06 11.32
CA PHE A 61 7.54 11.07 10.27
C PHE A 61 6.12 11.62 10.34
N LEU A 62 5.12 10.75 10.47
CA LEU A 62 3.73 11.15 10.68
C LEU A 62 3.58 12.00 11.95
N ALA A 63 4.22 11.60 13.06
CA ALA A 63 4.22 12.35 14.31
C ALA A 63 4.86 13.76 14.17
N ALA A 64 5.77 13.93 13.21
CA ALA A 64 6.39 15.22 12.88
C ALA A 64 5.63 16.00 11.79
N GLY A 65 4.41 15.58 11.43
CA GLY A 65 3.58 16.23 10.40
C GLY A 65 4.13 16.06 8.98
N LYS A 66 4.87 14.97 8.71
CA LYS A 66 5.37 14.64 7.37
C LYS A 66 4.49 13.60 6.71
N ALA A 67 4.05 13.92 5.49
CA ALA A 67 3.27 13.00 4.67
C ALA A 67 4.06 11.70 4.39
N CYS A 68 3.39 10.56 4.52
CA CYS A 68 3.97 9.24 4.32
C CYS A 68 3.10 8.39 3.40
N ALA A 69 3.75 7.50 2.66
CA ALA A 69 3.13 6.39 1.95
C ALA A 69 4.16 5.27 1.83
N GLY A 70 3.71 4.08 1.47
CA GLY A 70 4.65 2.99 1.27
C GLY A 70 3.99 1.71 0.83
N LEU A 71 4.84 0.70 0.72
CA LEU A 71 4.51 -0.61 0.22
C LEU A 71 4.92 -1.68 1.23
N THR A 72 4.18 -2.78 1.26
CA THR A 72 4.59 -3.99 1.96
C THR A 72 4.07 -5.23 1.24
N THR A 73 4.84 -6.31 1.24
CA THR A 73 4.36 -7.63 0.78
C THR A 73 3.73 -8.46 1.89
N GLY A 74 3.71 -7.95 3.12
CA GLY A 74 3.23 -8.65 4.30
C GLY A 74 4.32 -9.42 5.07
N GLY A 75 3.96 -9.91 6.25
CA GLY A 75 4.85 -10.63 7.16
C GLY A 75 4.12 -11.78 7.84
N ASP A 76 3.78 -11.57 9.10
CA ASP A 76 3.08 -12.53 9.94
C ASP A 76 1.58 -12.67 9.70
N ALA A 77 0.97 -11.74 8.95
CA ALA A 77 -0.44 -11.85 8.57
C ALA A 77 -0.71 -13.14 7.77
N ILE A 78 -1.90 -13.71 7.95
CA ILE A 78 -2.35 -14.92 7.25
C ILE A 78 -3.09 -14.54 5.98
N LYS A 79 -2.72 -15.13 4.84
CA LYS A 79 -3.42 -14.93 3.57
C LYS A 79 -4.83 -15.54 3.64
N THR A 80 -5.82 -14.71 3.36
CA THR A 80 -7.23 -15.10 3.32
C THR A 80 -7.63 -15.68 1.97
N GLN A 81 -8.76 -16.40 1.94
CA GLN A 81 -9.35 -16.90 0.69
C GLN A 81 -9.69 -15.76 -0.27
N ASP A 82 -10.30 -14.68 0.23
CA ASP A 82 -10.68 -13.51 -0.58
C ASP A 82 -9.46 -12.83 -1.21
N GLU A 83 -8.35 -12.68 -0.48
CA GLU A 83 -7.09 -12.16 -1.04
C GLU A 83 -6.56 -13.08 -2.13
N ARG A 84 -6.48 -14.38 -1.87
CA ARG A 84 -6.01 -15.35 -2.85
C ARG A 84 -6.86 -15.30 -4.12
N ASP A 85 -8.18 -15.23 -4.01
CA ASP A 85 -9.06 -15.24 -5.18
C ASP A 85 -8.99 -13.95 -5.99
N ARG A 86 -8.88 -12.78 -5.33
CA ARG A 86 -8.60 -11.51 -6.04
C ARG A 86 -7.29 -11.58 -6.81
N TYR A 87 -6.23 -12.12 -6.19
CA TYR A 87 -4.94 -12.23 -6.83
C TYR A 87 -4.97 -13.23 -7.99
N ALA A 88 -5.62 -14.38 -7.83
CA ALA A 88 -5.78 -15.37 -8.89
C ALA A 88 -6.53 -14.81 -10.11
N ALA A 89 -7.48 -13.90 -9.90
CA ALA A 89 -8.25 -13.28 -10.98
C ALA A 89 -7.48 -12.20 -11.76
N GLN A 90 -6.50 -11.55 -11.14
CA GLN A 90 -5.78 -10.40 -11.73
C GLN A 90 -4.35 -10.73 -12.16
N LEU A 91 -3.70 -11.71 -11.54
CA LEU A 91 -2.34 -12.08 -11.91
C LEU A 91 -2.35 -12.92 -13.20
N PRO A 92 -1.46 -12.64 -14.17
CA PRO A 92 -1.34 -13.42 -15.40
C PRO A 92 -1.02 -14.90 -15.17
N GLN A 93 -0.40 -15.19 -14.03
CA GLN A 93 -0.05 -16.53 -13.56
C GLN A 93 -0.78 -16.77 -12.24
N GLY A 94 -1.98 -17.37 -12.29
CA GLY A 94 -2.83 -17.58 -11.10
C GLY A 94 -2.16 -18.40 -9.98
N GLU A 95 -1.07 -19.11 -10.27
CA GLU A 95 -0.20 -19.76 -9.28
C GLU A 95 0.51 -18.77 -8.34
N ASN A 96 0.72 -17.53 -8.76
CA ASN A 96 1.28 -16.46 -7.93
C ASN A 96 0.26 -15.89 -6.93
N ALA A 97 -0.98 -16.39 -6.91
CA ALA A 97 -1.99 -15.95 -5.95
C ALA A 97 -1.69 -16.32 -4.49
N GLY A 98 -0.78 -17.30 -4.30
CA GLY A 98 -0.33 -17.74 -2.99
C GLY A 98 -1.21 -18.82 -2.35
N ILE A 99 -0.92 -19.11 -1.09
CA ILE A 99 -1.51 -20.19 -0.28
C ILE A 99 -2.36 -19.58 0.82
N VAL A 100 -3.63 -19.96 0.88
CA VAL A 100 -4.57 -19.55 1.94
C VAL A 100 -4.21 -20.19 3.28
N ASN A 101 -4.57 -19.55 4.39
CA ASN A 101 -4.27 -20.03 5.74
C ASN A 101 -2.76 -20.21 6.03
N ALA A 102 -1.90 -19.54 5.26
CA ALA A 102 -0.47 -19.49 5.47
C ALA A 102 -0.02 -18.03 5.65
N MET A 103 1.05 -17.81 6.42
CA MET A 103 1.65 -16.48 6.59
C MET A 103 2.08 -15.90 5.24
N LEU A 104 1.99 -14.57 5.10
CA LEU A 104 2.51 -13.86 3.91
C LEU A 104 4.03 -14.06 3.78
N ASP A 105 4.73 -14.12 4.91
CA ASP A 105 6.13 -14.53 5.03
C ASP A 105 6.31 -15.59 6.13
N PRO A 106 6.45 -16.88 5.78
CA PRO A 106 6.70 -17.96 6.74
C PRO A 106 8.02 -17.85 7.51
N CYS A 107 8.96 -17.04 7.01
CA CYS A 107 10.27 -16.84 7.61
C CYS A 107 10.40 -15.47 8.30
N TYR A 108 9.31 -14.70 8.45
CA TYR A 108 9.35 -13.40 9.14
C TYR A 108 10.03 -13.49 10.52
N HIS A 109 11.09 -12.70 10.74
CA HIS A 109 11.92 -12.70 11.95
C HIS A 109 12.54 -14.06 12.34
N ASN A 110 12.65 -14.99 11.39
CA ASN A 110 13.28 -16.29 11.59
C ASN A 110 14.62 -16.38 10.84
N LYS A 111 15.44 -17.38 11.21
CA LYS A 111 16.75 -17.61 10.59
C LYS A 111 16.70 -17.91 9.09
N CYS A 112 15.54 -18.32 8.58
CA CYS A 112 15.36 -18.60 7.16
C CYS A 112 15.02 -17.35 6.33
N ASP A 113 14.87 -16.16 6.95
CA ASP A 113 14.75 -14.88 6.23
C ASP A 113 16.09 -14.52 5.57
N THR A 114 16.26 -15.06 4.37
CA THR A 114 17.49 -15.10 3.59
C THR A 114 17.16 -14.80 2.14
N ILE A 115 18.16 -14.72 1.26
CA ILE A 115 17.91 -14.45 -0.17
C ILE A 115 17.13 -15.58 -0.86
N GLU A 116 17.11 -16.76 -0.25
CA GLU A 116 16.33 -17.92 -0.65
C GLU A 116 14.82 -17.76 -0.34
N ASN A 117 14.44 -16.81 0.53
CA ASN A 117 13.06 -16.52 0.94
C ASN A 117 12.44 -15.34 0.18
N ILE A 118 12.85 -15.11 -1.06
CA ILE A 118 12.43 -13.96 -1.87
C ILE A 118 11.51 -14.42 -3.01
N ASN A 119 10.31 -13.82 -3.09
CA ASN A 119 9.52 -13.85 -4.31
C ASN A 119 10.00 -12.74 -5.27
N TRP A 120 10.76 -13.13 -6.30
CA TRP A 120 11.35 -12.20 -7.25
C TRP A 120 10.34 -11.43 -8.11
N TYR A 121 9.20 -12.07 -8.44
CA TYR A 121 8.13 -11.38 -9.16
C TYR A 121 7.53 -10.26 -8.29
N ALA A 122 7.25 -10.54 -7.03
CA ALA A 122 6.73 -9.54 -6.11
C ALA A 122 7.74 -8.43 -5.87
N TYR A 123 9.00 -8.77 -5.66
CA TYR A 123 10.09 -7.80 -5.52
C TYR A 123 10.14 -6.83 -6.71
N GLU A 124 10.15 -7.35 -7.93
CA GLU A 124 10.22 -6.53 -9.14
C GLU A 124 9.02 -5.57 -9.26
N VAL A 125 7.80 -6.07 -9.01
CA VAL A 125 6.58 -5.24 -9.03
C VAL A 125 6.68 -4.11 -8.00
N MET A 126 7.08 -4.43 -6.77
CA MET A 126 7.12 -3.47 -5.66
C MET A 126 8.22 -2.42 -5.84
N VAL A 127 9.39 -2.81 -6.35
CA VAL A 127 10.48 -1.86 -6.65
C VAL A 127 10.09 -0.92 -7.79
N LYS A 128 9.43 -1.43 -8.84
CA LYS A 128 8.92 -0.57 -9.93
C LYS A 128 7.85 0.40 -9.45
N ALA A 129 6.95 -0.04 -8.57
CA ALA A 129 5.95 0.83 -7.96
C ALA A 129 6.61 1.94 -7.12
N ALA A 130 7.62 1.60 -6.31
CA ALA A 130 8.39 2.59 -5.56
C ALA A 130 9.11 3.59 -6.49
N ALA A 131 9.75 3.09 -7.54
CA ALA A 131 10.43 3.93 -8.54
C ALA A 131 9.45 4.89 -9.23
N PHE A 132 8.26 4.41 -9.62
CA PHE A 132 7.22 5.24 -10.22
C PHE A 132 6.82 6.41 -9.32
N VAL A 133 6.59 6.16 -8.02
CA VAL A 133 6.23 7.22 -7.08
C VAL A 133 7.39 8.19 -6.87
N LEU A 134 8.61 7.69 -6.66
CA LEU A 134 9.81 8.51 -6.49
C LEU A 134 10.07 9.42 -7.70
N GLU A 135 9.90 8.90 -8.92
CA GLU A 135 10.01 9.70 -10.14
C GLU A 135 8.94 10.79 -10.19
N ASN A 136 7.67 10.43 -9.92
CA ASN A 136 6.56 11.38 -9.94
C ASN A 136 6.77 12.54 -8.97
N ILE A 137 7.23 12.27 -7.74
CA ILE A 137 7.44 13.33 -6.73
C ILE A 137 8.77 14.06 -6.92
N GLY A 138 9.82 13.36 -7.39
CA GLY A 138 11.15 13.92 -7.59
C GLY A 138 11.22 14.94 -8.73
N GLN A 139 10.29 14.86 -9.69
CA GLN A 139 10.18 15.81 -10.80
C GLN A 139 9.31 17.04 -10.47
N ARG A 140 8.71 17.12 -9.27
CA ARG A 140 7.83 18.23 -8.88
C ARG A 140 8.62 19.39 -8.27
N SER A 141 8.58 20.54 -8.94
CA SER A 141 9.08 21.80 -8.35
C SER A 141 8.16 22.37 -7.28
N ASP A 142 6.91 21.93 -7.23
CA ASP A 142 5.86 22.39 -6.31
C ASP A 142 5.59 21.40 -5.16
N LEU A 143 6.49 20.46 -4.89
CA LEU A 143 6.24 19.29 -4.02
C LEU A 143 5.63 19.67 -2.65
N ASP A 144 6.21 20.64 -1.93
CA ASP A 144 5.71 21.06 -0.62
C ASP A 144 4.30 21.67 -0.71
N THR A 145 4.03 22.45 -1.76
CA THR A 145 2.70 23.02 -1.99
C THR A 145 1.71 21.91 -2.34
N TRP A 146 2.12 20.96 -3.18
CA TRP A 146 1.29 19.83 -3.55
C TRP A 146 0.94 18.96 -2.33
N LEU A 147 1.89 18.67 -1.45
CA LEU A 147 1.67 17.84 -0.26
C LEU A 147 0.89 18.54 0.86
N TYR A 148 1.11 19.83 1.08
CA TYR A 148 0.68 20.49 2.33
C TYR A 148 -0.25 21.70 2.14
N SER A 149 -0.65 22.02 0.90
CA SER A 149 -1.58 23.14 0.65
C SER A 149 -3.03 22.78 0.94
N SER A 150 -3.72 23.66 1.65
CA SER A 150 -5.17 23.59 1.87
C SER A 150 -5.98 23.80 0.59
N LEU A 151 -5.39 24.36 -0.47
CA LEU A 151 -6.09 24.57 -1.75
C LEU A 151 -6.36 23.25 -2.48
N VAL A 152 -5.49 22.24 -2.31
CA VAL A 152 -5.70 20.88 -2.86
C VAL A 152 -6.95 20.23 -2.23
N GLN A 153 -7.28 20.58 -0.98
CA GLN A 153 -8.50 20.09 -0.30
C GLN A 153 -9.80 20.60 -0.95
N SER A 154 -9.77 21.77 -1.60
CA SER A 154 -10.94 22.38 -2.26
C SER A 154 -11.11 21.97 -3.74
N GLY A 155 -10.14 21.25 -4.31
CA GLY A 155 -10.07 20.93 -5.73
C GLY A 155 -9.52 19.53 -6.02
N ARG A 156 -9.92 18.52 -5.23
CA ARG A 156 -9.59 17.12 -5.54
C ARG A 156 -10.06 16.81 -6.96
N SER A 157 -9.13 16.44 -7.85
CA SER A 157 -9.46 16.02 -9.20
C SER A 157 -10.40 14.81 -9.16
N GLU A 158 -11.28 14.66 -10.16
CA GLU A 158 -12.21 13.52 -10.24
C GLU A 158 -11.49 12.16 -10.08
N ASP A 159 -10.28 12.05 -10.63
CA ASP A 159 -9.44 10.85 -10.49
C ASP A 159 -9.04 10.55 -9.04
N MET A 160 -8.76 11.57 -8.22
CA MET A 160 -8.43 11.36 -6.80
C MET A 160 -9.64 10.89 -6.01
N LEU A 161 -10.80 11.52 -6.23
CA LEU A 161 -12.05 11.11 -5.59
C LEU A 161 -12.41 9.67 -5.98
N LYS A 162 -12.16 9.28 -7.23
CA LYS A 162 -12.33 7.90 -7.69
C LYS A 162 -11.44 6.91 -6.95
N TYR A 163 -10.14 7.22 -6.77
CA TYR A 163 -9.23 6.32 -6.04
C TYR A 163 -9.56 6.25 -4.56
N GLU A 164 -9.97 7.35 -3.93
CA GLU A 164 -10.41 7.37 -2.53
C GLU A 164 -11.72 6.58 -2.33
N ILE A 165 -12.66 6.64 -3.27
CA ILE A 165 -13.87 5.81 -3.25
C ILE A 165 -13.51 4.33 -3.42
N ILE A 166 -12.60 3.99 -4.33
CA ILE A 166 -12.12 2.60 -4.52
C ILE A 166 -11.44 2.13 -3.23
N GLU A 167 -10.54 2.93 -2.67
CA GLU A 167 -9.82 2.63 -1.44
C GLU A 167 -10.78 2.41 -0.27
N ASN A 168 -11.70 3.34 -0.03
CA ASN A 168 -12.72 3.19 1.03
C ASN A 168 -13.64 1.99 0.80
N THR A 169 -13.96 1.66 -0.46
CA THR A 169 -14.75 0.47 -0.79
C THR A 169 -13.98 -0.80 -0.43
N VAL A 170 -12.71 -0.89 -0.85
CA VAL A 170 -11.84 -2.04 -0.58
C VAL A 170 -11.55 -2.15 0.93
N LEU A 171 -11.23 -1.04 1.61
CA LEU A 171 -11.07 -0.97 3.07
C LEU A 171 -12.32 -1.50 3.77
N SER A 172 -13.50 -1.02 3.39
CA SER A 172 -14.76 -1.44 4.03
C SER A 172 -15.12 -2.90 3.77
N GLN A 173 -14.65 -3.50 2.67
CA GLN A 173 -14.83 -4.92 2.36
C GLN A 173 -13.81 -5.77 3.11
N TYR A 174 -12.58 -5.27 3.26
CA TYR A 174 -11.49 -5.93 3.95
C TYR A 174 -11.74 -5.98 5.47
N TYR A 175 -12.05 -4.84 6.10
CA TYR A 175 -12.22 -4.75 7.56
C TYR A 175 -13.60 -5.19 8.08
N ARG A 176 -14.68 -5.18 7.28
CA ARG A 176 -15.98 -5.73 7.73
C ARG A 176 -15.97 -7.26 7.90
N LYS A 177 -15.01 -7.95 7.30
CA LYS A 177 -14.93 -9.42 7.34
C LYS A 177 -13.93 -9.96 8.37
N THR A 178 -13.08 -9.12 8.93
CA THR A 178 -12.11 -9.49 9.98
C THR A 178 -12.66 -9.37 11.40
N ASP A 179 -13.86 -8.82 11.57
CA ASP A 179 -14.60 -8.70 12.84
C ASP A 179 -15.52 -9.92 13.14
N LEU A 180 -15.31 -11.06 12.49
CA LEU A 180 -15.99 -12.34 12.75
C LEU A 180 -14.97 -13.45 13.04
#